data_AF-A0A3S0YVY0-F1
#
_entry.id   AF-A0A3S0YVY0-F1
#
_cell.length_a   1.000
_cell.length_b   1.000
_cell.length_c   1.000
_cell.angle_alpha   90.00
_cell.angle_beta   90.00
_cell.angle_gamma   90.00
#
_symmetry.space_group_name_H-M   'P 1'
#
loop_
_entity.id
_entity.type
_entity.pdbx_description
1 polymer ?
#
loop_
_entity_poly.entity_id
_entity_poly.type
_entity_poly.pdbx_seq_one_letter_code
_entity_poly.pdbx_strand_id
1 'polypeptide(L)'
;MRMLNSYFTTDAPNYEAPNVPVSLLHPLFMSFAKSYRLTPRETQVMRILVIEGMRNDDIAAQMHISPKTLKNHLACMMKKTNTYSSRSLQALFFNFVLRSLLPTA
;
A
#
# COMPACT_ATOMS: atom_id res chain seq x y z
N MET A 1 -2.75 -9.64 -23.64
CA MET A 1 -4.22 -9.50 -23.64
C MET A 1 -4.60 -8.48 -22.58
N ARG A 2 -4.68 -7.20 -22.96
CA ARG A 2 -5.17 -6.09 -22.12
C ARG A 2 -6.66 -5.97 -22.37
N MET A 3 -7.48 -6.39 -21.43
CA MET A 3 -8.89 -6.00 -21.40
C MET A 3 -9.21 -5.63 -19.96
N LEU A 4 -9.39 -4.33 -19.73
CA LEU A 4 -10.15 -3.69 -18.64
C LEU A 4 -9.89 -2.16 -18.75
N ASN A 5 -10.37 -1.54 -19.83
CA ASN A 5 -10.37 -0.07 -19.94
C ASN A 5 -11.71 0.49 -20.48
N SER A 6 -12.81 -0.25 -20.31
CA SER A 6 -14.13 0.12 -20.84
C SER A 6 -15.09 0.67 -19.78
N TYR A 7 -14.61 1.04 -18.59
CA TYR A 7 -15.44 1.68 -17.55
C TYR A 7 -15.19 3.19 -17.38
N PHE A 8 -14.26 3.77 -18.14
CA PHE A 8 -14.05 5.22 -18.17
C PHE A 8 -14.58 5.78 -19.49
N THR A 9 -15.90 5.88 -19.61
CA THR A 9 -16.51 6.74 -20.63
C THR A 9 -16.24 8.18 -20.22
N THR A 10 -15.56 8.90 -21.10
CA THR A 10 -15.00 10.23 -20.94
C THR A 10 -16.09 11.30 -21.04
N ASP A 11 -16.85 11.54 -19.96
CA ASP A 11 -17.65 12.76 -19.79
C ASP A 11 -17.46 13.43 -18.41
N ALA A 12 -16.54 12.91 -17.59
CA ALA A 12 -16.13 13.61 -16.38
C ALA A 12 -15.22 14.80 -16.77
N PRO A 13 -15.46 16.03 -16.27
CA PRO A 13 -14.50 17.13 -16.43
C PRO A 13 -13.14 16.61 -15.97
N ASN A 14 -12.08 16.88 -16.74
CA ASN A 14 -10.71 16.44 -16.49
C ASN A 14 -10.36 16.64 -15.01
N TYR A 15 -10.59 15.61 -14.19
CA TYR A 15 -10.17 15.60 -12.80
C TYR A 15 -8.69 15.31 -12.86
N GLU A 16 -7.91 16.37 -13.06
CA GLU A 16 -6.51 16.36 -12.70
C GLU A 16 -6.48 16.24 -11.18
N ALA A 17 -6.39 15.00 -10.70
CA ALA A 17 -6.11 14.75 -9.30
C ALA A 17 -4.91 15.63 -8.92
N PRO A 18 -5.00 16.46 -7.87
CA PRO A 18 -3.88 17.29 -7.47
C PRO A 18 -2.64 16.40 -7.37
N ASN A 19 -1.51 16.89 -7.89
CA ASN A 19 -0.23 16.19 -7.78
C ASN A 19 0.23 16.27 -6.32
N VAL A 20 -0.41 15.46 -5.48
CA VAL A 20 -0.13 15.36 -4.05
C VAL A 20 1.14 14.52 -3.95
N PRO A 21 2.25 15.10 -3.46
CA PRO A 21 3.48 14.36 -3.40
C PRO A 21 3.30 13.23 -2.38
N VAL A 22 3.57 12.00 -2.83
CA VAL A 22 3.53 10.77 -2.02
C VAL A 22 4.38 10.89 -0.74
N SER A 23 5.35 11.82 -0.71
CA SER A 23 6.14 12.16 0.48
C SER A 23 5.28 12.58 1.68
N LEU A 24 4.09 13.15 1.47
CA LEU A 24 3.16 13.51 2.56
C LEU A 24 2.66 12.28 3.34
N LEU A 25 2.65 11.10 2.73
CA LEU A 25 2.29 9.86 3.41
C LEU A 25 3.46 9.26 4.21
N HIS A 26 4.68 9.78 4.05
CA HIS A 26 5.87 9.21 4.69
C HIS A 26 5.75 9.11 6.21
N PRO A 27 5.31 10.15 6.96
CA PRO A 27 5.15 10.06 8.40
C PRO A 27 4.14 8.98 8.83
N LEU A 28 3.06 8.80 8.06
CA LEU A 28 2.05 7.78 8.33
C LEU A 28 2.62 6.36 8.17
N PHE A 29 3.40 6.12 7.11
CA PHE A 29 4.09 4.83 6.93
C PHE A 29 5.09 4.55 8.06
N MET A 30 5.84 5.56 8.51
CA MET A 30 6.81 5.38 9.61
C MET A 30 6.12 5.10 10.94
N SER A 31 5.04 5.83 11.26
CA SER A 31 4.26 5.60 12.47
C SER A 31 3.59 4.22 12.47
N PHE A 32 3.01 3.81 11.34
CA PHE A 32 2.46 2.46 11.19
C PHE A 32 3.54 1.38 11.35
N ALA A 33 4.67 1.54 10.66
CA ALA A 33 5.79 0.61 10.75
C ALA A 33 6.30 0.47 12.18
N LYS A 34 6.38 1.57 12.92
CA LYS A 34 6.76 1.57 14.35
C LYS A 34 5.76 0.80 15.21
N SER A 35 4.47 1.05 15.04
CA SER A 35 3.39 0.38 15.81
C SER A 35 3.40 -1.14 15.65
N TYR A 36 3.75 -1.63 14.46
CA TYR A 36 3.78 -3.06 14.14
C TYR A 36 5.18 -3.66 14.02
N ARG A 37 6.23 -2.91 14.39
CA ARG A 37 7.64 -3.36 14.32
C ARG A 37 8.04 -3.90 12.94
N LEU A 38 7.61 -3.21 11.89
CA LEU A 38 8.00 -3.55 10.52
C LEU A 38 9.48 -3.23 10.31
N THR A 39 10.18 -4.09 9.57
CA THR A 39 11.56 -3.81 9.15
C THR A 39 11.58 -2.75 8.05
N PRO A 40 12.71 -2.07 7.80
CA PRO A 40 12.81 -1.10 6.70
C PRO A 40 12.38 -1.68 5.35
N ARG A 41 12.71 -2.95 5.08
CA ARG A 41 12.34 -3.62 3.85
C ARG A 41 10.85 -3.94 3.78
N GLU A 42 10.23 -4.35 4.88
CA GLU A 42 8.79 -4.53 4.98
C GLU A 42 8.03 -3.21 4.79
N THR A 43 8.51 -2.11 5.38
CA THR A 43 7.92 -0.78 5.19
C THR A 43 7.99 -0.34 3.72
N GLN A 44 9.05 -0.69 3.01
CA GLN A 44 9.15 -0.44 1.57
C GLN A 44 8.13 -1.27 0.78
N VAL A 45 7.95 -2.57 1.10
CA VAL A 45 6.89 -3.39 0.49
C VAL A 45 5.52 -2.76 0.74
N MET A 46 5.25 -2.36 1.98
CA MET A 46 3.97 -1.76 2.38
C MET A 46 3.67 -0.48 1.60
N ARG A 47 4.68 0.38 1.42
CA ARG A 47 4.56 1.61 0.62
C ARG A 47 4.13 1.30 -0.82
N ILE A 48 4.85 0.41 -1.50
CA ILE A 48 4.55 0.06 -2.89
C ILE A 48 3.18 -0.62 -2.99
N LEU A 49 2.86 -1.54 -2.08
CA LEU A 49 1.58 -2.25 -2.04
C LEU A 49 0.38 -1.30 -1.90
N VAL A 50 0.49 -0.26 -1.08
CA VAL A 50 -0.61 0.67 -0.82
C VAL A 50 -0.79 1.70 -1.95
N ILE A 51 0.31 2.21 -2.51
CA ILE A 51 0.25 3.31 -3.49
C ILE A 51 -0.09 2.80 -4.89
N GLU A 52 0.55 1.72 -5.32
CA GLU A 52 0.53 1.32 -6.73
C GLU A 52 -0.60 0.32 -7.04
N GLY A 53 -1.15 -0.36 -6.02
CA GLY A 53 -2.20 -1.38 -6.22
C GLY A 53 -1.80 -2.54 -7.14
N MET A 54 -0.50 -2.74 -7.36
CA MET A 54 0.06 -3.66 -8.35
C MET A 54 -0.06 -5.15 -7.95
N ARG A 55 0.13 -6.02 -8.94
CA ARG A 55 0.30 -7.46 -8.69
C ARG A 55 1.63 -7.72 -8.00
N ASN A 56 1.69 -8.80 -7.23
CA ASN A 56 2.91 -9.19 -6.51
C ASN A 56 4.14 -9.32 -7.43
N ASP A 57 3.97 -9.78 -8.67
CA ASP A 57 5.10 -9.95 -9.58
C ASP A 57 5.72 -8.60 -9.98
N ASP A 58 4.89 -7.57 -10.17
CA ASP A 58 5.34 -6.22 -10.52
C ASP A 58 6.04 -5.55 -9.33
N ILE A 59 5.50 -5.70 -8.12
CA ILE A 59 6.14 -5.23 -6.88
C ILE A 59 7.50 -5.92 -6.70
N ALA A 60 7.58 -7.23 -6.94
CA ALA A 60 8.82 -7.98 -6.82
C ALA A 60 9.88 -7.50 -7.84
N ALA A 61 9.45 -7.26 -9.08
CA ALA A 61 10.31 -6.72 -10.14
C ALA A 61 10.84 -5.33 -9.79
N GLN A 62 9.98 -4.41 -9.35
CA GLN A 62 10.37 -3.05 -8.92
C GLN A 62 11.34 -3.07 -7.74
N MET A 63 11.19 -4.04 -6.84
CA MET A 63 12.06 -4.21 -5.69
C MET A 63 13.33 -5.02 -5.99
N HIS A 64 13.50 -5.51 -7.23
CA HIS A 64 14.57 -6.41 -7.65
C HIS A 64 14.72 -7.65 -6.75
N ILE A 65 13.60 -8.30 -6.42
CA ILE A 65 13.54 -9.54 -5.63
C ILE A 65 12.67 -10.58 -6.33
N SER A 66 12.77 -11.84 -5.91
CA SER A 66 11.87 -12.87 -6.42
C SER A 66 10.43 -12.69 -5.90
N PRO A 67 9.39 -13.10 -6.65
CA PRO A 67 8.02 -13.15 -6.15
C PRO A 67 7.87 -13.97 -4.86
N LYS A 68 8.70 -15.01 -4.68
CA LYS A 68 8.75 -15.81 -3.45
C LYS A 68 9.26 -14.98 -2.26
N THR A 69 10.32 -14.20 -2.47
CA THR A 69 10.86 -13.27 -1.45
C THR A 69 9.82 -12.23 -1.06
N LEU A 70 9.09 -11.65 -2.03
CA LEU A 70 8.00 -10.73 -1.73
C LEU A 70 6.89 -11.41 -0.90
N LYS A 71 6.46 -12.62 -1.28
CA LYS A 71 5.46 -13.38 -0.50
C LYS A 71 5.93 -13.63 0.94
N ASN A 72 7.23 -13.88 1.14
CA ASN A 72 7.78 -14.02 2.49
C ASN A 72 7.69 -12.69 3.27
N HIS A 73 8.03 -11.55 2.66
CA HIS A 73 7.84 -10.24 3.30
C HIS A 73 6.37 -10.00 3.67
N LEU A 74 5.43 -10.28 2.74
CA LEU A 74 4.00 -10.17 3.00
C LEU A 74 3.56 -11.06 4.16
N ALA A 75 4.02 -12.31 4.22
CA ALA A 75 3.72 -13.23 5.32
C ALA A 75 4.25 -12.73 6.67
N CYS A 76 5.48 -12.20 6.71
CA CYS A 76 6.05 -11.59 7.91
C CYS A 76 5.25 -10.37 8.36
N MET A 77 4.89 -9.47 7.44
CA MET A 77 4.05 -8.31 7.76
C MET A 77 2.69 -8.76 8.29
N MET A 78 2.02 -9.68 7.60
CA MET A 78 0.71 -10.21 7.97
C MET A 78 0.72 -10.83 9.38
N LYS A 79 1.80 -11.55 9.74
CA LYS A 79 2.00 -12.05 11.10
C LYS A 79 2.15 -10.92 12.13
N LYS A 80 2.93 -9.88 11.81
CA LYS A 80 3.16 -8.73 12.71
C LYS A 80 1.90 -7.86 12.91
N THR A 81 1.05 -7.78 11.90
CA THR A 81 -0.17 -6.97 11.92
C THR A 81 -1.43 -7.75 12.28
N ASN A 82 -1.30 -9.06 12.52
CA ASN A 82 -2.42 -9.98 12.74
C ASN A 82 -3.50 -9.89 11.63
N THR A 83 -3.05 -9.92 10.38
CA THR A 83 -3.90 -9.90 9.18
C THR A 83 -3.67 -11.16 8.35
N TYR A 84 -4.64 -11.54 7.52
CA TYR A 84 -4.63 -12.82 6.80
C TYR A 84 -4.53 -12.68 5.27
N SER A 85 -4.49 -11.45 4.74
CA SER A 85 -4.36 -11.19 3.31
C SER A 85 -3.71 -9.82 3.07
N SER A 86 -3.17 -9.60 1.87
CA SER A 86 -2.70 -8.27 1.46
C SER A 86 -3.82 -7.22 1.52
N ARG A 87 -5.06 -7.61 1.19
CA ARG A 87 -6.23 -6.74 1.26
C ARG A 87 -6.55 -6.32 2.69
N SER A 88 -6.54 -7.23 3.67
CA SER A 88 -6.78 -6.88 5.07
C SER A 88 -5.61 -6.09 5.68
N LEU A 89 -4.38 -6.33 5.22
CA LEU A 89 -3.22 -5.49 5.56
C LEU A 89 -3.38 -4.05 5.03
N GLN A 90 -3.81 -3.88 3.78
CA GLN A 90 -4.10 -2.55 3.21
C GLN A 90 -5.26 -1.86 3.97
N ALA A 91 -6.35 -2.57 4.23
CA ALA A 91 -7.49 -2.04 4.98
C ALA A 91 -7.09 -1.59 6.38
N LEU A 92 -6.23 -2.35 7.08
CA LEU A 92 -5.69 -1.96 8.38
C LEU A 92 -4.91 -0.64 8.30
N PHE A 93 -4.07 -0.47 7.27
CA PHE A 93 -3.35 0.78 7.07
C PHE A 93 -4.27 1.96 6.76
N PHE A 94 -5.27 1.79 5.88
CA PHE A 94 -6.23 2.86 5.61
C PHE A 94 -6.99 3.27 6.88
N ASN A 95 -7.43 2.30 7.70
CA ASN A 95 -8.05 2.58 8.99
C ASN A 95 -7.11 3.31 9.95
N PHE A 96 -5.82 2.96 9.97
CA PHE A 96 -4.81 3.66 10.75
C PHE A 96 -4.66 5.12 10.30
N VAL A 97 -4.62 5.36 8.99
CA VAL A 97 -4.53 6.72 8.42
C VAL A 97 -5.78 7.53 8.75
N LEU A 98 -6.97 6.98 8.54
CA LEU A 98 -8.23 7.66 8.85
C LEU A 98 -8.31 8.07 10.33
N ARG A 99 -7.91 7.19 11.25
CA ARG A 99 -7.83 7.50 12.69
C ARG A 99 -6.77 8.54 13.04
N SER A 100 -5.74 8.67 12.22
CA SER A 100 -4.70 9.69 12.41
C SER A 100 -5.11 11.06 11.88
N LEU A 101 -6.00 11.10 10.88
CA LEU A 101 -6.49 12.32 10.25
C LEU A 101 -7.74 12.89 10.91
N LEU A 102 -8.54 12.04 11.55
CA LEU A 102 -9.72 12.44 12.30
C LEU A 102 -9.34 12.46 13.79
N PRO A 103 -9.10 13.63 14.41
CA PRO A 103 -8.90 13.70 15.85
C PRO A 103 -10.12 13.07 16.51
N THR A 104 -9.90 12.03 17.31
CA THR A 104 -10.95 11.55 18.21
C THR A 104 -11.29 12.70 19.16
N ALA A 105 -12.52 13.21 19.07
CA ALA A 105 -13.11 14.15 20.02
C ALA A 105 -13.17 13.53 21.43
#